data_AF-A0A2M7XQ74-F1
#
_entry.id   AF-A0A2M7XQ74-F1
#
_cell.length_a   1.000
_cell.length_b   1.000
_cell.length_c   1.000
_cell.angle_alpha   90.00
_cell.angle_beta   90.00
_cell.angle_gamma   90.00
#
_symmetry.space_group_name_H-M   'P 1'
#
loop_
_entity.id
_entity.type
_entity.pdbx_description
1 polymer ?
#
loop_
_entity_poly.entity_id
_entity_poly.type
_entity_poly.pdbx_seq_one_letter_code
_entity_poly.pdbx_strand_id
1 'polypeptide(L)'
;MHTKIQKWGNSQGLRIAKHLLQEAQIELGDEVEIAVQDGKLVISPLKNVRNRYKLADQAKEILTGSESFFSEWKDFTTILRFLQYRILSAHPEIHNALVTYYNNPLNK
;
A
#
# COMPACT_ATOMS: atom_id res chain seq x y z
N MET A 1 -6.46 -19.47 -29.72
CA MET A 1 -7.51 -20.38 -29.20
C MET A 1 -8.69 -20.36 -30.16
N HIS A 2 -9.27 -21.52 -30.49
CA HIS A 2 -10.56 -21.58 -31.18
C HIS A 2 -11.60 -22.16 -30.22
N THR A 3 -12.74 -21.51 -30.10
CA THR A 3 -13.82 -21.89 -29.18
C THR A 3 -15.16 -21.57 -29.83
N LYS A 4 -16.25 -22.11 -29.26
CA LYS A 4 -17.61 -21.91 -29.75
C LYS A 4 -18.42 -21.14 -28.71
N ILE A 5 -19.35 -20.32 -29.18
CA ILE A 5 -20.40 -19.75 -28.34
C ILE A 5 -21.31 -20.89 -27.86
N GLN A 6 -21.60 -20.93 -26.56
CA GLN A 6 -22.42 -21.96 -25.92
C GLN A 6 -23.59 -21.30 -25.17
N LYS A 7 -24.68 -22.05 -24.96
CA LYS A 7 -25.79 -21.58 -24.13
C LYS A 7 -25.43 -21.73 -22.65
N TRP A 8 -25.62 -20.67 -21.87
CA TRP A 8 -25.55 -20.67 -20.42
C TRP A 8 -26.85 -20.11 -19.84
N GLY A 9 -27.75 -20.99 -19.41
CA GLY A 9 -29.11 -20.59 -19.02
C GLY A 9 -29.85 -19.94 -20.19
N ASN A 10 -30.34 -18.72 -20.00
CA ASN A 10 -31.01 -17.93 -21.05
C ASN A 10 -30.04 -17.11 -21.91
N SER A 11 -28.75 -17.12 -21.60
CA SER A 11 -27.72 -16.30 -22.25
C SER A 11 -26.75 -17.15 -23.07
N GLN A 12 -25.88 -16.46 -23.81
CA GLN A 12 -24.76 -17.05 -24.52
C GLN A 12 -23.46 -16.78 -23.75
N GLY A 13 -22.61 -17.79 -23.66
CA GLY A 13 -21.29 -17.72 -23.04
C GLY A 13 -20.19 -18.13 -24.02
N LEU A 14 -18.99 -17.60 -23.77
CA LEU A 14 -17.77 -17.97 -24.46
C LEU A 14 -16.76 -18.49 -23.43
N ARG A 15 -16.12 -19.62 -23.70
CA ARG A 15 -15.01 -20.08 -22.87
C ARG A 15 -13.76 -19.28 -23.21
N ILE A 16 -13.21 -18.60 -22.20
CA ILE A 16 -11.95 -17.86 -22.30
C ILE A 16 -10.89 -18.65 -21.54
N ALA A 17 -9.74 -18.90 -22.17
CA ALA A 17 -8.64 -19.60 -21.51
C ALA A 17 -8.03 -18.73 -20.39
N LYS A 18 -7.59 -19.38 -19.30
CA LYS A 18 -7.06 -18.70 -18.12
C LYS A 18 -5.91 -17.73 -18.44
N HIS A 19 -5.02 -18.08 -19.37
CA HIS A 19 -3.90 -17.21 -19.76
C HIS A 19 -4.38 -15.90 -20.40
N LEU A 20 -5.44 -15.93 -21.22
CA LEU A 20 -6.00 -14.71 -21.82
C LEU A 20 -6.63 -13.79 -20.78
N LEU A 21 -7.28 -14.35 -19.76
CA LEU A 21 -7.77 -13.58 -18.61
C LEU A 21 -6.62 -12.90 -17.86
N GLN A 22 -5.51 -13.62 -17.64
CA GLN A 22 -4.31 -13.07 -16.99
C GLN A 22 -3.67 -11.95 -17.81
N GLU A 23 -3.50 -12.14 -19.12
CA GLU A 23 -2.97 -11.12 -20.03
C GLU A 23 -3.86 -9.87 -20.08
N ALA A 24 -5.19 -10.06 -20.04
CA ALA A 24 -6.16 -8.96 -19.99
C ALA A 24 -6.34 -8.36 -18.58
N GLN A 25 -5.66 -8.90 -17.56
CA GLN A 25 -5.79 -8.51 -16.15
C GLN A 25 -7.24 -8.59 -15.63
N ILE A 26 -7.97 -9.63 -16.03
CA ILE A 26 -9.33 -9.93 -15.60
C ILE A 26 -9.29 -11.17 -14.71
N GLU A 27 -9.86 -11.08 -13.53
CA GLU A 27 -10.06 -12.21 -12.62
C GLU A 27 -11.53 -12.67 -12.62
N LEU A 28 -11.77 -13.84 -12.02
CA LEU A 28 -13.13 -14.34 -11.87
C LEU A 28 -13.94 -13.41 -10.95
N GLY A 29 -15.10 -12.98 -11.44
CA GLY A 29 -16.00 -12.08 -10.73
C GLY A 29 -15.75 -10.60 -11.01
N ASP A 30 -14.73 -10.24 -11.79
CA ASP A 30 -14.53 -8.86 -12.22
C ASP A 30 -15.65 -8.41 -13.17
N GLU A 31 -16.07 -7.15 -13.01
CA GLU A 31 -16.94 -6.50 -13.97
C GLU A 31 -16.16 -6.15 -15.24
N VAL A 32 -16.80 -6.38 -16.38
CA VAL A 32 -16.20 -6.13 -17.71
C VAL A 32 -17.18 -5.37 -18.58
N GLU A 33 -16.63 -4.46 -19.37
CA GLU A 33 -17.35 -3.79 -20.44
C GLU A 33 -17.22 -4.63 -21.71
N ILE A 34 -18.33 -4.79 -22.43
CA ILE A 34 -18.36 -5.51 -23.71
C ILE A 34 -18.89 -4.55 -24.77
N ALA A 35 -18.09 -4.32 -25.81
CA ALA A 35 -18.43 -3.42 -26.91
C ALA A 35 -18.14 -4.10 -28.26
N VAL A 36 -18.77 -3.59 -29.32
CA VAL A 36 -18.44 -3.97 -30.70
C VAL A 36 -17.62 -2.85 -31.33
N GLN A 37 -16.40 -3.18 -31.76
CA GLN A 37 -15.49 -2.27 -32.46
C GLN A 37 -15.00 -2.96 -33.73
N ASP A 38 -15.16 -2.30 -34.89
CA ASP A 38 -14.75 -2.84 -36.20
C ASP A 38 -15.28 -4.26 -36.48
N GLY A 39 -16.53 -4.52 -36.10
CA GLY A 39 -17.17 -5.84 -36.25
C GLY A 39 -16.64 -6.93 -35.30
N LYS A 40 -15.81 -6.57 -34.32
CA LYS A 40 -15.22 -7.48 -33.32
C LYS A 40 -15.83 -7.19 -31.95
N LEU A 41 -16.10 -8.23 -31.19
CA LEU A 41 -16.41 -8.10 -29.77
C LEU A 41 -15.11 -7.82 -29.00
N VAL A 42 -15.07 -6.67 -28.33
CA VAL A 42 -13.98 -6.25 -27.44
C VAL A 42 -14.49 -6.32 -26.01
N ILE A 43 -13.73 -7.01 -25.15
CA ILE A 43 -14.02 -7.14 -23.72
C ILE A 43 -12.89 -6.44 -22.98
N SER A 44 -13.23 -5.49 -22.11
CA SER A 44 -12.26 -4.73 -21.33
C SER A 44 -12.66 -4.68 -19.85
N PRO A 45 -11.70 -4.70 -18.91
CA PRO A 45 -12.02 -4.56 -17.48
C PRO A 45 -12.64 -3.19 -17.19
N LEU A 46 -13.73 -3.16 -16.42
CA LEU A 46 -14.38 -1.91 -15.99
C LEU A 46 -13.50 -1.27 -14.91
N LYS A 47 -12.83 -0.15 -15.27
CA LYS A 47 -11.91 0.68 -14.45
C LYS A 47 -11.63 0.15 -13.03
N ASN A 48 -10.68 -0.78 -12.92
CA ASN A 48 -9.72 -1.00 -11.82
C ASN A 48 -10.12 -0.47 -10.41
N VAL A 49 -11.31 -0.83 -9.93
CA VAL A 49 -11.70 -0.56 -8.53
C VAL A 49 -10.74 -1.32 -7.60
N ARG A 50 -10.36 -2.54 -7.98
CA ARG A 50 -9.39 -3.39 -7.27
C ARG A 50 -8.00 -2.78 -7.09
N ASN A 51 -7.46 -2.09 -8.10
CA ASN A 51 -6.10 -1.55 -8.01
C ASN A 51 -5.97 -0.42 -6.97
N ARG A 52 -7.03 0.38 -6.78
CA ARG A 52 -7.02 1.42 -5.74
C ARG A 52 -7.06 0.84 -4.33
N TYR A 53 -7.87 -0.21 -4.10
CA TYR A 53 -7.91 -0.88 -2.81
C TYR A 53 -6.61 -1.63 -2.51
N LYS A 54 -6.04 -2.35 -3.49
CA LYS A 54 -4.78 -3.08 -3.31
C LYS A 54 -3.59 -2.16 -2.99
N LEU A 55 -3.51 -0.98 -3.61
CA LEU A 55 -2.48 0.02 -3.28
C LEU A 55 -2.69 0.61 -1.88
N ALA A 56 -3.94 0.91 -1.51
CA ALA A 56 -4.25 1.42 -0.18
C ALA A 56 -3.96 0.39 0.92
N ASP A 57 -4.25 -0.89 0.67
CA ASP A 57 -3.99 -1.99 1.58
C ASP A 57 -2.49 -2.24 1.75
N GLN A 58 -1.73 -2.20 0.65
CA GLN A 58 -0.26 -2.29 0.68
C GLN A 58 0.38 -1.10 1.43
N ALA A 59 -0.11 0.12 1.20
CA ALA A 59 0.35 1.31 1.93
C ALA A 59 0.04 1.19 3.43
N LYS A 60 -1.13 0.65 3.78
CA LYS A 60 -1.54 0.41 5.16
C LYS A 60 -0.67 -0.65 5.84
N GLU A 61 -0.28 -1.71 5.13
CA GLU A 61 0.61 -2.75 5.64
C GLU A 61 2.02 -2.20 5.95
N ILE A 62 2.59 -1.41 5.04
CA ILE A 62 3.90 -0.74 5.26
C ILE A 62 3.86 0.19 6.49
N LEU A 63 2.77 0.95 6.63
CA LEU A 63 2.62 1.93 7.72
C LEU A 63 2.21 1.32 9.05
N THR A 64 1.42 0.25 9.08
CA THR A 64 0.74 -0.20 10.32
C THR A 64 0.76 -1.72 10.55
N GLY A 65 1.37 -2.49 9.66
CA GLY A 65 1.60 -3.93 9.83
C GLY A 65 2.45 -4.30 11.06
N SER A 66 2.53 -5.59 11.35
CA SER A 66 3.28 -6.15 12.48
C SER A 66 4.79 -5.92 12.37
N GLU A 67 5.32 -5.89 11.14
CA GLU A 67 6.68 -5.43 10.79
C GLU A 67 6.63 -4.08 10.06
N SER A 68 5.74 -3.18 10.49
CA SER A 68 5.63 -1.84 9.88
C SER A 68 6.90 -1.02 10.09
N PHE A 69 7.08 -0.01 9.23
CA PHE A 69 8.10 1.03 9.37
C PHE A 69 8.25 1.58 10.81
N PHE A 70 7.15 1.78 11.55
CA PHE A 70 7.21 2.29 12.93
C PHE A 70 7.73 1.25 13.93
N SER A 71 7.65 -0.04 13.62
CA SER A 71 8.25 -1.10 14.43
C SER A 71 9.78 -1.03 14.39
N GLU A 72 10.36 -0.82 13.20
CA GLU A 72 11.80 -0.59 13.00
C GLU A 72 12.27 0.73 13.63
N TRP A 73 11.46 1.79 13.58
CA TRP A 73 11.84 3.11 14.09
C TRP A 73 11.71 3.29 15.62
N LYS A 74 11.14 2.33 16.35
CA LYS A 74 11.24 2.31 17.83
C LYS A 74 12.71 2.32 18.27
N ASP A 75 13.56 1.62 17.54
CA ASP A 75 14.99 1.55 17.83
C ASP A 75 15.69 2.88 17.60
N PHE A 76 15.19 3.72 16.68
CA PHE A 76 15.73 5.05 16.47
C PHE A 76 15.55 5.96 17.68
N THR A 77 14.40 5.88 18.37
CA THR A 77 14.19 6.65 19.61
C THR A 77 15.15 6.23 20.72
N THR A 78 15.49 4.95 20.77
CA THR A 78 16.49 4.38 21.67
C THR A 78 17.90 4.85 21.30
N ILE A 79 18.24 4.85 20.01
CA ILE A 79 19.52 5.37 19.50
C ILE A 79 19.66 6.87 19.81
N LEU A 80 18.64 7.68 19.54
CA LEU A 80 18.65 9.11 19.87
C LEU A 80 18.79 9.35 21.37
N ARG A 81 18.12 8.54 22.19
CA ARG A 81 18.23 8.62 23.65
C ARG A 81 19.63 8.25 24.13
N PHE A 82 20.26 7.22 23.55
CA PHE A 82 21.65 6.89 23.85
C PHE A 82 22.63 7.96 23.35
N LEU A 83 22.39 8.56 22.18
CA LEU A 83 23.18 9.67 21.67
C LEU A 83 23.06 10.89 22.59
N GLN A 84 21.85 11.22 23.02
CA GLN A 84 21.58 12.28 23.99
C GLN A 84 22.33 12.02 25.29
N TYR A 85 22.26 10.81 25.85
CA TYR A 85 23.01 10.47 27.07
C TYR A 85 24.51 10.60 26.86
N ARG A 86 25.03 10.10 25.73
CA ARG A 86 26.46 10.21 25.41
C ARG A 86 26.92 11.66 25.34
N ILE A 87 26.15 12.54 24.71
CA ILE A 87 26.45 13.98 24.63
C ILE A 87 26.42 14.61 26.03
N LEU A 88 25.36 14.37 26.81
CA LEU A 88 25.22 14.98 28.14
C LEU A 88 26.27 14.48 29.14
N SER A 89 26.69 13.21 29.04
CA SER A 89 27.74 12.64 29.88
C SER A 89 29.14 13.09 29.47
N ALA A 90 29.39 13.29 28.17
CA ALA A 90 30.68 13.78 27.68
C ALA A 90 30.86 15.30 27.89
N HIS A 91 29.75 16.04 27.90
CA HIS A 91 29.71 17.51 27.96
C HIS A 91 28.72 17.99 29.05
N PRO A 92 29.09 17.89 30.35
CA PRO A 92 28.21 18.25 31.47
C PRO A 92 27.82 19.73 31.48
N GLU A 93 28.61 20.62 30.86
CA GLU A 93 28.30 22.02 30.65
C GLU A 93 27.00 22.23 29.86
N ILE A 94 26.72 21.38 28.86
CA ILE A 94 25.49 21.41 28.07
C ILE A 94 24.30 21.01 28.94
N HIS A 95 24.47 19.98 29.78
CA HIS A 95 23.43 19.56 30.71
C HIS A 95 23.06 20.67 31.69
N ASN A 96 24.07 21.29 32.31
CA ASN A 96 23.87 22.37 33.26
C ASN A 96 23.21 23.59 32.61
N ALA A 97 23.64 23.97 31.40
CA ALA A 97 23.02 25.06 30.66
C ALA A 97 21.53 24.79 30.34
N LEU A 98 21.19 23.55 29.96
CA LEU A 98 19.80 23.15 29.72
C LEU A 98 18.95 23.19 30.99
N VAL A 99 19.49 22.72 32.12
CA VAL A 99 18.82 22.75 33.43
C VAL A 99 18.59 24.19 33.87
N THR A 100 19.60 25.06 33.75
CA THR A 100 19.48 26.49 34.06
C THR A 100 18.45 27.17 33.16
N TYR A 101 18.43 26.86 31.87
CA TYR A 101 17.45 27.40 30.93
C TYR A 101 16.02 27.00 31.30
N TYR A 102 15.78 25.71 31.61
CA TYR A 102 14.44 25.20 31.90
C TYR A 102 13.90 25.69 33.26
N ASN A 103 14.79 25.86 34.24
CA ASN A 103 14.42 26.35 35.57
C ASN A 103 14.42 27.88 35.70
N ASN A 104 14.72 28.61 34.62
CA ASN A 104 14.62 30.06 34.62
C ASN A 104 13.13 30.46 34.62
N PRO A 105 12.64 31.15 35.66
CA PRO A 105 11.24 31.56 35.75
C PRO A 105 10.80 32.53 34.65
N LEU A 106 11.74 33.13 33.90
CA LEU A 106 11.47 34.02 32.76
C LEU A 106 11.25 33.28 31.43
N ASN A 107 11.46 31.96 31.39
CA ASN A 107 11.35 31.14 30.18
C ASN A 107 10.02 30.35 30.06
N LYS A 108 9.04 30.65 30.93
CA LYS A 108 7.66 30.14 30.84
C LYS A 108 6.73 31.15 30.19
#